data_AF-A0A8C4WD75-F1
#
_entry.id   AF-A0A8C4WD75-F1
#
_cell.length_a   1.000
_cell.length_b   1.000
_cell.length_c   1.000
_cell.angle_alpha   90.00
_cell.angle_beta   90.00
_cell.angle_gamma   90.00
#
_symmetry.space_group_name_H-M   'P 1'
#
loop_
_entity.id
_entity.type
_entity.pdbx_description
1 polymer ?
#
loop_
_entity_poly.entity_id
_entity_poly.type
_entity_poly.pdbx_seq_one_letter_code
_entity_poly.pdbx_strand_id
1 'polypeptide(L)' 'MVQRVAIIGAGVSGLASIKCCLDERLEPTCFERSDDIGGLWKFTVSGKLIGG' A
#
# COMPACT_ATOMS: atom_id res chain seq x y z
N MET A 1 -25.35 -3.65 5.69
CA MET A 1 -24.06 -4.29 6.03
C MET A 1 -23.01 -3.67 5.12
N VAL A 2 -21.93 -3.10 5.67
CA VAL A 2 -20.81 -2.58 4.87
C VAL A 2 -19.82 -3.73 4.63
N GLN A 3 -19.36 -3.91 3.39
CA GLN A 3 -18.41 -4.96 3.06
C GLN A 3 -16.98 -4.49 3.34
N ARG A 4 -16.23 -5.30 4.08
CA ARG A 4 -14.82 -5.04 4.41
C ARG A 4 -13.90 -5.65 3.36
N VAL A 5 -12.91 -4.89 2.91
CA VAL A 5 -11.98 -5.29 1.85
C VAL A 5 -10.54 -5.22 2.35
N ALA A 6 -9.82 -6.34 2.31
CA ALA A 6 -8.38 -6.36 2.59
C ALA A 6 -7.59 -6.06 1.31
N ILE A 7 -6.72 -5.06 1.38
CA ILE A 7 -5.83 -4.66 0.28
C ILE A 7 -4.40 -4.96 0.70
N ILE A 8 -3.66 -5.71 -0.10
CA ILE A 8 -2.29 -6.13 0.19
C ILE A 8 -1.32 -5.34 -0.69
N GLY A 9 -0.48 -4.52 -0.05
CA GLY A 9 0.44 -3.58 -0.68
C GLY A 9 -0.15 -2.18 -0.85
N ALA A 10 0.63 -1.16 -0.52
CA ALA A 10 0.31 0.26 -0.69
C ALA A 10 1.13 0.91 -1.83
N GLY A 11 1.40 0.14 -2.89
CA GLY A 11 1.90 0.66 -4.17
C GLY A 11 0.80 1.31 -5.00
N VAL A 12 1.11 1.70 -6.24
CA VAL A 12 0.16 2.36 -7.16
C VAL A 12 -1.17 1.60 -7.31
N SER A 13 -1.12 0.27 -7.45
CA SER A 13 -2.31 -0.57 -7.56
C SER A 13 -3.12 -0.59 -6.26
N GLY A 14 -2.47 -0.74 -5.11
CA GLY A 14 -3.12 -0.74 -3.81
C GLY A 14 -3.83 0.57 -3.50
N LEU A 15 -3.18 1.70 -3.75
CA LEU A 15 -3.76 3.03 -3.56
C LEU A 15 -4.98 3.27 -4.48
N ALA A 16 -4.88 2.83 -5.75
CA ALA A 16 -6.03 2.87 -6.67
C ALA A 16 -7.18 1.99 -6.17
N SER A 17 -6.89 0.78 -5.68
CA SER A 17 -7.90 -0.11 -5.11
C SER A 17 -8.58 0.49 -3.87
N ILE A 18 -7.84 1.18 -2.99
CA ILE A 18 -8.43 1.90 -1.83
C ILE A 18 -9.42 2.94 -2.33
N LYS A 19 -9.03 3.77 -3.31
CA LYS A 19 -9.91 4.81 -3.86
C LYS A 19 -11.19 4.22 -4.44
N CYS A 20 -11.08 3.17 -5.25
CA CYS A 20 -12.25 2.51 -5.83
C CYS A 20 -13.16 1.90 -4.74
N CYS A 21 -12.59 1.30 -3.68
CA CYS A 21 -13.39 0.80 -2.57
C CYS A 21 -14.19 1.91 -1.88
N LEU A 22 -13.57 3.07 -1.65
CA LEU A 22 -14.25 4.21 -1.03
C LEU A 22 -15.36 4.79 -1.92
N ASP A 23 -15.15 4.87 -3.23
CA ASP A 23 -16.16 5.33 -4.20
C ASP A 23 -17.40 4.43 -4.21
N GLU A 24 -17.17 3.12 -4.10
CA GLU A 24 -18.22 2.10 -4.01
C GLU A 24 -18.79 1.92 -2.59
N ARG A 25 -18.41 2.80 -1.65
CA ARG A 25 -18.87 2.79 -0.24
C ARG A 25 -18.54 1.49 0.52
N LEU A 26 -17.40 0.88 0.19
CA LEU A 26 -16.82 -0.26 0.92
C LEU A 26 -15.91 0.23 2.04
N GLU A 27 -15.53 -0.66 2.96
CA GLU A 27 -14.60 -0.38 4.06
C GLU A 27 -13.24 -1.06 3.81
N PRO A 28 -12.26 -0.36 3.20
CA PRO A 28 -10.95 -0.94 2.92
C PRO A 28 -10.05 -0.93 4.16
N THR A 29 -9.23 -1.98 4.32
CA THR A 29 -8.06 -2.02 5.22
C THR A 29 -6.84 -2.39 4.38
N CYS A 30 -5.82 -1.53 4.39
CA CYS A 30 -4.59 -1.76 3.63
C CYS A 30 -3.48 -2.29 4.53
N PHE A 31 -2.77 -3.30 4.05
CA PHE A 31 -1.60 -3.88 4.70
C PHE A 31 -0.39 -3.66 3.82
N GLU A 32 0.55 -2.85 4.27
CA GLU A 32 1.85 -2.62 3.64
C GLU A 32 2.95 -3.13 4.56
N ARG A 33 3.97 -3.78 3.99
CA ARG A 33 5.13 -4.29 4.73
C ARG A 33 6.10 -3.16 5.11
N SER A 34 6.24 -2.19 4.22
CA SER A 34 7.04 -0.98 4.37
C SER A 34 6.45 -0.05 5.44
N ASP A 35 7.30 0.84 5.96
CA ASP A 35 6.92 1.94 6.86
C ASP A 35 6.22 3.09 6.12
N ASP A 36 6.22 3.05 4.79
CA ASP A 36 5.70 4.09 3.91
C ASP A 36 5.02 3.50 2.65
N ILE A 37 4.19 4.31 2.00
CA ILE A 37 3.46 3.98 0.78
C ILE A 37 4.30 4.20 -0.48
N GLY A 38 3.75 3.86 -1.64
CA GLY A 38 4.33 4.17 -2.96
C GLY A 38 4.96 2.95 -3.65
N GLY A 39 5.20 1.86 -2.93
CA GLY A 39 5.73 0.62 -3.50
C GLY A 39 7.01 0.86 -4.29
N LEU A 40 7.05 0.42 -5.55
CA LEU A 40 8.21 0.59 -6.43
C LEU A 40 8.64 2.06 -6.62
N TRP A 41 7.71 3.01 -6.53
CA TRP A 41 7.97 4.43 -6.74
C TRP A 41 8.58 5.13 -5.51
N LYS A 42 8.42 4.54 -4.32
CA LYS A 42 9.16 4.96 -3.13
C LYS A 42 10.54 4.33 -3.18
N PHE A 43 11.40 4.96 -3.98
CA PHE A 43 12.77 4.48 -4.17
C PHE A 43 13.48 4.40 -2.82
N THR A 44 13.86 3.18 -2.46
CA THR A 44 14.69 2.92 -1.29
C THR A 44 16.04 2.44 -1.82
N VAL A 45 17.12 3.12 -1.41
CA VAL A 45 18.48 2.64 -1.70
C VAL A 45 18.68 1.39 -0.85
N SER A 46 18.29 0.22 -1.37
CA SER A 46 18.64 -1.06 -0.76
C SER A 46 20.08 -1.39 -1.13
N GLY A 47 21.02 -0.64 -0.57
CA GLY A 47 22.43 -0.98 -0.52
C GLY A 47 22.81 -1.13 0.93
N LYS A 48 23.08 -2.35 1.38
CA LYS A 48 23.84 -2.55 2.62
C LYS A 48 25.13 -1.74 2.44
N LEU A 49 25.29 -0.65 3.19
CA LEU A 49 26.60 -0.02 3.34
C LEU A 49 27.48 -1.07 4.01
N ILE A 50 28.27 -1.76 3.20
CA ILE A 50 29.39 -2.56 3.66
C ILE A 50 30.49 -1.58 4.11
N GLY A 51 30.39 -1.07 5.34
CA GLY A 51 31.40 -0.17 5.88
C GLY A 51 30.97 0.48 7.18
N GLY A 52 31.47 -0.07 8.29
CA GLY A 52 31.24 0.36 9.66
C GLY A 52 31.70 -0.74 10.61
#